data_AF-A0A936MLK9-F1
#
_entry.id   AF-A0A936MLK9-F1
#
_cell.length_a   1.000
_cell.length_b   1.000
_cell.length_c   1.000
_cell.angle_alpha   90.00
_cell.angle_beta   90.00
_cell.angle_gamma   90.00
#
_symmetry.space_group_name_H-M   'P 1'
#
loop_
_entity.id
_entity.type
_entity.pdbx_description
1 polymer ?
#
loop_
_entity_poly.entity_id
_entity_poly.type
_entity_poly.pdbx_seq_one_letter_code
_entity_poly.pdbx_strand_id
1 'polypeptide(L)'
;MPFEKETCYQFQNMGNTRTDEPQTKAPAYPTDYRDEQTCSAYSILARCLDFARMVPDSGERTEEAVKDNPPRLYRHRQLEALLRAFELLPCSRPPHVEHLNALEQEHVSIQGPSGSWREGTGLDFYRQSTSFEFFFQGYFLMQRSSTDHRAILLLLKPYWPPHFDSERAIVDGVPMYRADEIRDIWSSILAFRMACEGVIDYNGSVLVASDGYVCAMNAMQPVIQALQKSVREIDDILAQIIDPRQRVFSREELIARHGFPDVDLLDIDNEWA
;
A
#
# COMPACT_ATOMS: atom_id res chain seq x y z
N MET A 1 36.42 17.85 36.52
CA MET A 1 36.85 16.76 35.62
C MET A 1 36.34 17.11 34.24
N PRO A 2 37.20 17.35 33.23
CA PRO A 2 36.75 17.62 31.88
C PRO A 2 36.41 16.29 31.20
N PHE A 3 35.20 16.18 30.64
CA PHE A 3 34.86 15.05 29.77
C PHE A 3 35.64 15.21 28.47
N GLU A 4 36.46 14.20 28.16
CA GLU A 4 37.30 14.13 26.97
C GLU A 4 36.44 13.90 25.71
N LYS A 5 36.81 14.66 24.68
CA LYS A 5 36.61 14.51 23.24
C LYS A 5 35.76 13.31 22.77
N GLU A 6 34.63 13.62 22.15
CA GLU A 6 33.87 12.73 21.27
C GLU A 6 34.75 12.25 20.11
N THR A 7 35.08 10.96 20.11
CA THR A 7 35.73 10.27 19.00
C THR A 7 34.68 9.86 17.98
N CYS A 8 34.65 10.55 16.84
CA CYS A 8 33.89 10.13 15.67
C CYS A 8 34.57 8.88 15.06
N TYR A 9 34.03 7.69 15.34
CA TYR A 9 34.53 6.44 14.77
C TYR A 9 33.87 6.16 13.41
N GLN A 10 34.69 6.08 12.35
CA GLN A 10 34.29 5.45 11.09
C GLN A 10 34.35 3.94 11.26
N PHE A 11 33.19 3.27 11.27
CA PHE A 11 33.14 1.81 11.33
C PHE A 11 33.54 1.18 9.99
N GLN A 12 34.60 0.39 10.01
CA GLN A 12 35.00 -0.48 8.91
C GLN A 12 34.15 -1.77 8.93
N ASN A 13 33.58 -2.11 7.78
CA ASN A 13 32.82 -3.34 7.54
C ASN A 13 33.62 -4.59 7.96
N MET A 14 33.16 -5.29 9.01
CA MET A 14 33.67 -6.61 9.32
C MET A 14 33.11 -7.64 8.34
N GLY A 15 34.00 -8.19 7.52
CA GLY A 15 33.71 -9.13 6.44
C GLY A 15 33.11 -10.44 6.94
N ASN A 16 31.93 -10.76 6.43
CA ASN A 16 31.24 -12.02 6.66
C ASN A 16 31.46 -12.91 5.43
N THR A 17 32.37 -13.89 5.52
CA THR A 17 32.62 -14.86 4.44
C THR A 17 31.49 -15.91 4.43
N ARG A 18 30.42 -15.64 3.68
CA ARG A 18 29.33 -16.58 3.44
C ARG A 18 29.46 -17.15 2.03
N THR A 19 29.40 -18.47 1.94
CA THR A 19 29.47 -19.27 0.72
C THR A 19 28.46 -18.81 -0.34
N ASP A 20 28.97 -18.53 -1.54
CA ASP A 20 28.23 -18.05 -2.71
C ASP A 20 27.35 -19.16 -3.32
N GLU A 21 26.12 -19.29 -2.85
CA GLU A 21 25.06 -19.82 -3.70
C GLU A 21 24.69 -18.72 -4.72
N PRO A 22 24.50 -19.05 -6.02
CA PRO A 22 24.03 -18.11 -7.01
C PRO A 22 22.58 -17.73 -6.68
N GLN A 23 22.42 -16.74 -5.82
CA GLN A 23 21.15 -16.06 -5.62
C GLN A 23 20.82 -15.40 -6.96
N THR A 24 19.81 -15.94 -7.65
CA THR A 24 19.01 -15.16 -8.58
C THR A 24 18.61 -13.91 -7.81
N LYS A 25 19.25 -12.78 -8.15
CA LYS A 25 19.09 -11.49 -7.49
C LYS A 25 17.61 -11.16 -7.57
N ALA A 26 16.86 -11.52 -6.54
CA ALA A 26 15.50 -11.04 -6.36
C ALA A 26 15.62 -9.51 -6.44
N PRO A 27 14.85 -8.82 -7.30
CA PRO A 27 14.99 -7.38 -7.42
C PRO A 27 14.92 -6.80 -6.01
N ALA A 28 15.88 -5.92 -5.68
CA ALA A 28 15.85 -5.18 -4.43
C ALA A 28 14.45 -4.56 -4.28
N TYR A 29 13.97 -4.34 -3.05
CA TYR A 29 12.79 -3.50 -2.80
C TYR A 29 12.83 -2.31 -3.75
N PRO A 30 11.68 -1.90 -4.34
CA PRO A 30 11.69 -0.93 -5.42
C PRO A 30 12.61 0.20 -5.03
N THR A 31 13.56 0.43 -5.92
CA THR A 31 14.32 1.67 -6.04
C THR A 31 13.43 2.79 -5.54
N ASP A 32 13.90 3.51 -4.52
CA ASP A 32 13.26 4.68 -3.97
C ASP A 32 12.28 5.30 -4.97
N TYR A 33 10.97 5.17 -4.70
CA TYR A 33 9.96 5.45 -5.72
C TYR A 33 10.01 6.91 -6.21
N ARG A 34 10.73 7.77 -5.48
CA ARG A 34 11.04 9.16 -5.83
C ARG A 34 11.80 9.26 -7.17
N ASP A 35 12.53 8.21 -7.57
CA ASP A 35 13.34 8.17 -8.80
C ASP A 35 12.76 7.23 -9.89
N GLU A 36 11.55 6.69 -9.69
CA GLU A 36 10.92 5.78 -10.64
C GLU A 36 10.64 6.46 -12.01
N GLN A 37 11.19 5.87 -13.07
CA GLN A 37 10.86 6.24 -14.47
C GLN A 37 9.58 5.56 -14.97
N THR A 38 9.20 4.46 -14.32
CA THR A 38 8.01 3.68 -14.65
C THR A 38 7.28 3.31 -13.38
N CYS A 39 5.95 3.37 -13.40
CA CYS A 39 5.11 2.99 -12.28
C CYS A 39 4.27 1.75 -12.60
N SER A 40 4.15 0.86 -11.61
CA SER A 40 3.36 -0.38 -11.67
C SER A 40 2.37 -0.45 -10.49
N ALA A 41 1.66 -1.58 -10.33
CA ALA A 41 0.87 -1.84 -9.14
C ALA A 41 1.68 -1.78 -7.83
N TYR A 42 2.96 -2.17 -7.85
CA TYR A 42 3.85 -2.02 -6.70
C TYR A 42 4.07 -0.54 -6.34
N SER A 43 4.17 0.33 -7.34
CA SER A 43 4.33 1.78 -7.17
C SER A 43 3.11 2.42 -6.49
N ILE A 44 1.90 1.90 -6.74
CA ILE A 44 0.68 2.29 -6.02
C ILE A 44 0.78 1.81 -4.57
N LEU A 45 1.03 0.51 -4.35
CA LEU A 45 1.07 -0.07 -3.01
C LEU A 45 2.09 0.65 -2.11
N ALA A 46 3.33 0.83 -2.60
CA ALA A 46 4.40 1.49 -1.85
C ALA A 46 4.02 2.94 -1.47
N ARG A 47 3.49 3.72 -2.42
CA ARG A 47 3.06 5.10 -2.14
C ARG A 47 1.86 5.14 -1.19
N CYS A 48 0.92 4.20 -1.28
CA CYS A 48 -0.22 4.12 -0.37
C CYS A 48 0.23 3.83 1.06
N LEU A 49 1.16 2.88 1.24
CA LEU A 49 1.73 2.56 2.55
C LEU A 49 2.48 3.78 3.14
N ASP A 50 3.31 4.45 2.33
CA ASP A 50 4.04 5.64 2.76
C ASP A 50 3.10 6.80 3.12
N PHE A 51 2.08 7.06 2.28
CA PHE A 51 1.12 8.12 2.55
C PHE A 51 0.27 7.84 3.80
N ALA A 52 -0.17 6.59 4.00
CA ALA A 52 -0.90 6.19 5.20
C ALA A 52 -0.05 6.32 6.47
N ARG A 53 1.27 6.13 6.37
CA ARG A 53 2.21 6.36 7.46
C ARG A 53 2.36 7.85 7.78
N MET A 54 2.44 8.71 6.76
CA MET A 54 2.54 10.16 6.92
C MET A 54 1.24 10.81 7.42
N VAL A 55 0.09 10.23 7.08
CA VAL A 55 -1.26 10.71 7.41
C VAL A 55 -2.06 9.53 8.00
N PRO A 56 -1.79 9.18 9.28
CA PRO A 56 -2.38 7.99 9.91
C PRO A 56 -3.89 8.12 10.08
N ASP A 57 -4.40 9.32 10.33
CA ASP A 57 -5.83 9.58 10.40
C ASP A 57 -6.43 9.60 8.98
N SER A 58 -7.28 8.61 8.70
CA SER A 58 -8.04 8.52 7.44
C SER A 58 -8.85 9.78 7.10
N GLY A 59 -9.36 10.49 8.10
CA GLY A 59 -10.13 11.73 7.91
C GLY A 59 -9.28 12.89 7.37
N GLU A 60 -7.96 12.84 7.57
CA GLU A 60 -7.01 13.85 7.10
C GLU A 60 -6.42 13.52 5.71
N ARG A 61 -6.80 12.38 5.11
CA ARG A 61 -6.30 11.94 3.78
C ARG A 61 -7.04 12.61 2.62
N THR A 62 -7.34 13.90 2.75
CA THR A 62 -7.95 14.72 1.69
C THR A 62 -6.94 15.74 1.18
N GLU A 63 -7.02 16.13 -0.10
CA GLU A 63 -6.13 17.15 -0.66
C GLU A 63 -6.17 18.44 0.15
N GLU A 64 -7.37 18.85 0.56
CA GLU A 64 -7.62 20.07 1.35
C GLU A 64 -6.94 20.00 2.72
N ALA A 65 -6.97 18.85 3.40
CA ALA A 65 -6.34 18.69 4.71
C ALA A 65 -4.81 18.67 4.64
N VAL A 66 -4.23 18.24 3.52
CA VAL A 66 -2.76 18.16 3.36
C VAL A 66 -2.15 19.34 2.58
N LYS A 67 -2.95 20.29 2.11
CA LYS A 67 -2.50 21.37 1.21
C LYS A 67 -1.36 22.24 1.77
N ASP A 68 -1.31 22.42 3.08
CA ASP A 68 -0.31 23.25 3.77
C ASP A 68 0.98 22.46 4.10
N ASN A 69 1.07 21.20 3.67
CA ASN A 69 2.24 20.34 3.78
C ASN A 69 2.63 19.81 2.39
N PRO A 70 3.53 20.47 1.65
CA PRO A 70 3.92 20.09 0.29
C PRO A 70 4.35 18.63 0.14
N PRO A 71 5.20 18.04 1.03
CA PRO A 71 5.52 16.61 0.96
C PRO A 71 4.29 15.69 0.92
N ARG A 72 3.28 15.97 1.76
CA ARG A 72 2.02 15.21 1.81
C ARG A 72 1.12 15.50 0.60
N LEU A 73 1.01 16.77 0.21
CA LEU A 73 0.20 17.20 -0.94
C LEU A 73 0.66 16.55 -2.25
N TYR A 74 1.97 16.54 -2.53
CA TYR A 74 2.47 15.97 -3.77
C TYR A 74 2.35 14.45 -3.79
N ARG A 75 2.55 13.76 -2.67
CA ARG A 75 2.28 12.31 -2.56
C ARG A 75 0.80 11.98 -2.78
N HIS A 76 -0.11 12.77 -2.21
CA HIS A 76 -1.54 12.66 -2.47
C HIS A 76 -1.84 12.78 -3.98
N ARG A 77 -1.32 13.82 -4.65
CA ARG A 77 -1.53 14.03 -6.09
C ARG A 77 -0.92 12.93 -6.97
N GLN A 78 0.29 12.44 -6.64
CA GLN A 78 0.89 11.30 -7.34
C GLN A 78 0.01 10.06 -7.23
N LEU A 79 -0.48 9.76 -6.04
CA LEU A 79 -1.36 8.62 -5.81
C LEU A 79 -2.68 8.75 -6.57
N GLU A 80 -3.34 9.91 -6.54
CA GLU A 80 -4.57 10.10 -7.31
C GLU A 80 -4.36 9.91 -8.82
N ALA A 81 -3.25 10.41 -9.36
CA ALA A 81 -2.89 10.20 -10.76
C ALA A 81 -2.67 8.72 -11.09
N LEU A 82 -2.01 7.96 -10.20
CA LEU A 82 -1.83 6.52 -10.36
C LEU A 82 -3.16 5.76 -10.25
N LEU A 83 -3.97 6.04 -9.24
CA LEU A 83 -5.30 5.42 -9.11
C LEU A 83 -6.16 5.69 -10.34
N ARG A 84 -6.04 6.88 -10.95
CA ARG A 84 -6.70 7.21 -12.22
C ARG A 84 -6.14 6.39 -13.38
N ALA A 85 -4.82 6.29 -13.52
CA ALA A 85 -4.17 5.54 -14.60
C ALA A 85 -4.52 4.04 -14.58
N PHE A 86 -4.65 3.47 -13.38
CA PHE A 86 -5.01 2.07 -13.19
C PHE A 86 -6.52 1.82 -13.15
N GLU A 87 -7.36 2.84 -13.34
CA GLU A 87 -8.82 2.74 -13.30
C GLU A 87 -9.35 2.22 -11.94
N LEU A 88 -8.72 2.67 -10.85
CA LEU A 88 -9.03 2.27 -9.47
C LEU A 88 -9.85 3.31 -8.71
N LEU A 89 -10.00 4.52 -9.26
CA LEU A 89 -10.89 5.53 -8.71
C LEU A 89 -12.35 5.10 -8.84
N PRO A 90 -13.25 5.59 -7.96
CA PRO A 90 -14.69 5.42 -8.15
C PRO A 90 -15.04 5.88 -9.57
N CYS A 91 -15.51 4.96 -10.41
CA CYS A 91 -15.88 5.28 -11.78
C CYS A 91 -16.83 6.48 -11.78
N SER A 92 -16.63 7.41 -12.72
CA SER A 92 -17.66 8.40 -13.09
C SER A 92 -18.95 7.75 -13.60
N ARG A 93 -18.93 6.43 -13.86
CA ARG A 93 -20.13 5.62 -14.08
C ARG A 93 -20.75 5.27 -12.72
N PRO A 94 -22.05 5.55 -12.52
CA PRO A 94 -22.74 5.14 -11.31
C PRO A 94 -22.58 3.61 -11.14
N PRO A 95 -22.36 3.13 -9.91
CA PRO A 95 -22.31 1.70 -9.67
C PRO A 95 -23.57 1.03 -10.23
N HIS A 96 -23.44 -0.23 -10.66
CA HIS A 96 -24.60 -1.01 -11.11
C HIS A 96 -25.69 -0.95 -10.04
N VAL A 97 -26.98 -0.90 -10.43
CA VAL A 97 -28.10 -0.75 -9.47
C VAL A 97 -28.03 -1.79 -8.35
N GLU A 98 -27.60 -3.01 -8.69
CA GLU A 98 -27.39 -4.09 -7.72
C GLU A 98 -26.31 -3.75 -6.67
N HIS A 99 -25.26 -3.04 -7.06
CA HIS A 99 -24.22 -2.58 -6.15
C HIS A 99 -24.72 -1.45 -5.25
N LEU A 100 -25.47 -0.50 -5.79
CA LEU A 100 -26.10 0.55 -4.98
C LEU A 100 -27.05 -0.07 -3.93
N ASN A 101 -27.87 -1.05 -4.34
CA ASN A 101 -28.75 -1.76 -3.42
C ASN A 101 -27.97 -2.53 -2.34
N ALA A 102 -26.85 -3.17 -2.70
CA ALA A 102 -25.99 -3.84 -1.74
C ALA A 102 -25.38 -2.84 -0.73
N LEU A 103 -24.89 -1.69 -1.20
CA LEU A 103 -24.37 -0.61 -0.35
C LEU A 103 -25.45 -0.01 0.55
N GLU A 104 -26.69 0.13 0.08
CA GLU A 104 -27.81 0.62 0.89
C GLU A 104 -28.18 -0.33 2.03
N GLN A 105 -27.97 -1.64 1.85
CA GLN A 105 -28.24 -2.67 2.86
C GLN A 105 -27.07 -2.91 3.82
N GLU A 106 -25.85 -2.49 3.45
CA GLU A 106 -24.66 -2.64 4.29
C GLU A 106 -24.68 -1.57 5.40
N HIS A 107 -24.92 -1.99 6.65
CA HIS A 107 -24.80 -1.12 7.81
C HIS A 107 -23.32 -0.91 8.14
N VAL A 108 -22.89 0.35 8.15
CA VAL A 108 -21.51 0.73 8.43
C VAL A 108 -21.47 1.78 9.53
N SER A 109 -20.46 1.65 10.39
CA SER A 109 -20.09 2.69 11.34
C SER A 109 -19.21 3.70 10.61
N ILE A 110 -19.68 4.93 10.45
CA ILE A 110 -18.94 6.00 9.78
C ILE A 110 -18.38 6.93 10.85
N GLN A 111 -17.07 7.14 10.85
CA GLN A 111 -16.45 8.15 11.70
C GLN A 111 -16.66 9.52 11.06
N GLY A 112 -17.35 10.42 11.76
CA GLY A 112 -17.54 11.80 11.32
C GLY A 112 -16.28 12.66 11.53
N PRO A 113 -16.25 13.89 10.97
CA PRO A 113 -15.10 14.80 11.11
C PRO A 113 -14.71 15.14 12.55
N SER A 114 -15.65 15.05 13.49
CA SER A 114 -15.43 15.23 14.93
C SER A 114 -14.88 13.98 15.63
N GLY A 115 -14.56 12.92 14.89
CA GLY A 115 -14.18 11.61 15.44
C GLY A 115 -15.35 10.80 16.01
N SER A 116 -16.57 11.34 16.01
CA SER A 116 -17.76 10.64 16.50
C SER A 116 -18.27 9.61 15.49
N TRP A 117 -18.57 8.41 15.97
CA TRP A 117 -19.19 7.36 15.17
C TRP A 117 -20.69 7.62 14.97
N ARG A 118 -21.16 7.44 13.74
CA ARG A 118 -22.59 7.41 13.41
C ARG A 118 -22.91 6.16 12.61
N GLU A 119 -24.12 5.67 12.76
CA GLU A 119 -24.66 4.65 11.85
C GLU A 119 -24.95 5.29 10.49
N GLY A 120 -24.59 4.59 9.43
CA GLY A 120 -24.90 4.95 8.05
C GLY A 120 -25.01 3.71 7.18
N THR A 121 -25.30 3.94 5.91
CA THR A 121 -25.25 2.90 4.88
C THR A 121 -23.89 2.88 4.20
N GLY A 122 -23.54 1.77 3.57
CA GLY A 122 -22.39 1.68 2.66
C GLY A 122 -22.45 2.75 1.56
N LEU A 123 -23.65 3.20 1.18
CA LEU A 123 -23.84 4.30 0.24
C LEU A 123 -23.47 5.66 0.82
N ASP A 124 -23.79 5.90 2.10
CA ASP A 124 -23.36 7.12 2.80
C ASP A 124 -21.84 7.17 2.93
N PHE A 125 -21.22 6.02 3.22
CA PHE A 125 -19.76 5.87 3.22
C PHE A 125 -19.21 6.19 1.82
N TYR A 126 -19.68 5.50 0.78
CA TYR A 126 -19.26 5.71 -0.61
C TYR A 126 -19.30 7.18 -1.04
N ARG A 127 -20.33 7.93 -0.63
CA ARG A 127 -20.50 9.35 -0.98
C ARG A 127 -19.52 10.28 -0.26
N GLN A 128 -18.96 9.85 0.86
CA GLN A 128 -18.10 10.66 1.73
C GLN A 128 -16.64 10.21 1.68
N SER A 129 -16.37 9.00 1.20
CA SER A 129 -15.03 8.46 1.08
C SER A 129 -14.21 9.22 0.05
N THR A 130 -12.95 9.46 0.39
CA THR A 130 -11.96 9.91 -0.57
C THR A 130 -11.60 8.77 -1.53
N SER A 131 -10.94 9.13 -2.64
CA SER A 131 -10.28 8.18 -3.55
C SER A 131 -9.43 7.14 -2.80
N PHE A 132 -8.77 7.56 -1.72
CA PHE A 132 -7.90 6.71 -0.90
C PHE A 132 -8.69 5.73 -0.07
N GLU A 133 -9.70 6.20 0.67
CA GLU A 133 -10.53 5.31 1.48
C GLU A 133 -11.26 4.29 0.61
N PHE A 134 -11.70 4.71 -0.57
CA PHE A 134 -12.26 3.79 -1.56
C PHE A 134 -11.27 2.67 -1.95
N PHE A 135 -10.00 3.02 -2.17
CA PHE A 135 -8.93 2.08 -2.48
C PHE A 135 -8.57 1.17 -1.29
N PHE A 136 -8.36 1.74 -0.10
CA PHE A 136 -8.00 0.99 1.12
C PHE A 136 -9.09 -0.04 1.47
N GLN A 137 -10.36 0.32 1.31
CA GLN A 137 -11.48 -0.58 1.54
C GLN A 137 -11.74 -1.56 0.39
N GLY A 138 -10.97 -1.52 -0.70
CA GLY A 138 -11.04 -2.49 -1.79
C GLY A 138 -12.23 -2.34 -2.71
N TYR A 139 -12.98 -1.23 -2.67
CA TYR A 139 -14.20 -1.09 -3.46
C TYR A 139 -13.96 -1.07 -4.98
N PHE A 140 -12.73 -0.81 -5.44
CA PHE A 140 -12.36 -0.94 -6.85
C PHE A 140 -12.55 -2.38 -7.36
N LEU A 141 -12.50 -3.39 -6.49
CA LEU A 141 -12.71 -4.79 -6.84
C LEU A 141 -14.14 -5.08 -7.26
N MET A 142 -15.09 -4.27 -6.80
CA MET A 142 -16.51 -4.39 -7.12
C MET A 142 -16.82 -4.01 -8.57
N GLN A 143 -15.91 -3.28 -9.23
CA GLN A 143 -16.06 -2.81 -10.61
C GLN A 143 -15.38 -3.74 -11.62
N ARG A 144 -14.71 -4.79 -11.16
CA ARG A 144 -13.92 -5.67 -12.02
C ARG A 144 -14.75 -6.71 -12.75
N SER A 145 -14.20 -7.15 -13.86
CA SER A 145 -14.75 -8.28 -14.61
C SER A 145 -14.55 -9.59 -13.84
N SER A 146 -15.44 -10.55 -14.07
CA SER A 146 -15.29 -11.91 -13.54
C SER A 146 -13.99 -12.60 -13.98
N THR A 147 -13.43 -12.21 -15.12
CA THR A 147 -12.11 -12.69 -15.59
C THR A 147 -10.98 -12.19 -14.70
N ASP A 148 -11.01 -10.90 -14.31
CA ASP A 148 -10.01 -10.34 -13.41
C ASP A 148 -10.12 -10.99 -12.01
N HIS A 149 -11.35 -11.24 -11.51
CA HIS A 149 -11.57 -11.98 -10.27
C HIS A 149 -11.00 -13.40 -10.36
N ARG A 150 -11.22 -14.12 -11.47
CA ARG A 150 -10.68 -15.47 -11.65
C ARG A 150 -9.15 -15.51 -11.50
N ALA A 151 -8.43 -14.55 -12.07
CA ALA A 151 -6.97 -14.47 -11.94
C ALA A 151 -6.54 -14.31 -10.47
N ILE A 152 -7.22 -13.42 -9.74
CA ILE A 152 -6.98 -13.20 -8.31
C ILE A 152 -7.25 -14.47 -7.49
N LEU A 153 -8.32 -15.20 -7.81
CA LEU A 153 -8.66 -16.42 -7.07
C LEU A 153 -7.65 -17.54 -7.27
N LEU A 154 -7.14 -17.72 -8.49
CA LEU A 154 -6.09 -18.70 -8.77
C LEU A 154 -4.80 -18.39 -7.99
N LEU A 155 -4.47 -17.11 -7.83
CA LEU A 155 -3.36 -16.65 -7.01
C LEU A 155 -3.56 -16.98 -5.52
N LEU A 156 -4.78 -16.83 -5.01
CA LEU A 156 -5.09 -17.06 -3.59
C LEU A 156 -5.28 -18.55 -3.23
N LYS A 157 -5.43 -19.43 -4.22
CA LYS A 157 -5.70 -20.86 -4.04
C LYS A 157 -4.77 -21.57 -3.05
N PRO A 158 -3.43 -21.34 -3.04
CA PRO A 158 -2.54 -22.02 -2.10
C PRO A 158 -2.83 -21.71 -0.62
N TYR A 159 -3.57 -20.63 -0.34
CA TYR A 159 -3.88 -20.15 1.01
C TYR A 159 -5.29 -20.54 1.47
N TRP A 160 -6.06 -21.24 0.63
CA TRP A 160 -7.43 -21.65 0.99
C TRP A 160 -7.40 -22.74 2.06
N PRO A 161 -8.31 -22.68 3.05
CA PRO A 161 -8.43 -23.77 4.01
C PRO A 161 -8.94 -25.05 3.33
N PRO A 162 -8.64 -26.24 3.86
CA PRO A 162 -8.92 -27.51 3.18
C PRO A 162 -10.40 -27.77 2.82
N HIS A 163 -11.34 -27.13 3.50
CA HIS A 163 -12.79 -27.27 3.31
C HIS A 163 -13.39 -26.14 2.46
N PHE A 164 -12.57 -25.25 1.92
CA PHE A 164 -13.07 -24.07 1.21
C PHE A 164 -13.75 -24.40 -0.12
N ASP A 165 -13.30 -25.47 -0.80
CA ASP A 165 -13.80 -25.85 -2.14
C ASP A 165 -15.12 -26.63 -2.11
N SER A 166 -15.50 -27.24 -0.97
CA SER A 166 -16.62 -28.19 -0.94
C SER A 166 -18.01 -27.56 -0.91
N GLU A 167 -18.12 -26.27 -0.58
CA GLU A 167 -19.42 -25.59 -0.38
C GLU A 167 -19.77 -24.60 -1.50
N ARG A 168 -18.85 -24.36 -2.45
CA ARG A 168 -19.00 -23.31 -3.46
C ARG A 168 -19.34 -23.87 -4.83
N ALA A 169 -20.16 -23.13 -5.57
CA ALA A 169 -20.37 -23.39 -6.97
C ALA A 169 -19.04 -23.24 -7.73
N ILE A 170 -18.66 -24.27 -8.49
CA ILE A 170 -17.47 -24.26 -9.33
C ILE A 170 -17.91 -23.98 -10.76
N VAL A 171 -17.32 -22.94 -11.38
CA VAL A 171 -17.50 -22.61 -12.80
C VAL A 171 -16.14 -22.74 -13.47
N ASP A 172 -16.04 -23.60 -14.49
CA ASP A 172 -14.78 -23.89 -15.21
C ASP A 172 -13.60 -24.27 -14.30
N GLY A 173 -13.86 -25.04 -13.24
CA GLY A 173 -12.84 -25.51 -12.31
C GLY A 173 -12.32 -24.45 -11.32
N VAL A 174 -12.97 -23.29 -11.24
CA VAL A 174 -12.66 -22.24 -10.26
C VAL A 174 -13.91 -21.98 -9.40
N PRO A 175 -13.79 -21.90 -8.06
CA PRO A 175 -14.92 -21.52 -7.24
C PRO A 175 -15.38 -20.11 -7.61
N MET A 176 -16.69 -19.91 -7.66
CA MET A 176 -17.26 -18.59 -7.88
C MET A 176 -17.17 -17.81 -6.57
N TYR A 177 -16.45 -16.70 -6.59
CA TYR A 177 -16.44 -15.74 -5.49
C TYR A 177 -17.20 -14.50 -5.90
N ARG A 178 -17.88 -13.93 -4.92
CA ARG A 178 -18.49 -12.63 -5.06
C ARG A 178 -17.42 -11.55 -4.81
N ALA A 179 -17.62 -10.39 -5.42
CA ALA A 179 -16.63 -9.31 -5.33
C ALA A 179 -16.43 -8.81 -3.88
N ASP A 180 -17.46 -8.89 -3.02
CA ASP A 180 -17.40 -8.58 -1.59
C ASP A 180 -16.44 -9.53 -0.84
N GLU A 181 -16.36 -10.80 -1.22
CA GLU A 181 -15.46 -11.75 -0.57
C GLU A 181 -13.99 -11.47 -0.93
N ILE A 182 -13.72 -11.09 -2.18
CA ILE A 182 -12.37 -10.68 -2.61
C ILE A 182 -11.99 -9.36 -1.94
N ARG A 183 -12.95 -8.44 -1.75
CA ARG A 183 -12.78 -7.20 -0.98
C ARG A 183 -12.37 -7.50 0.45
N ASP A 184 -13.03 -8.44 1.13
CA ASP A 184 -12.71 -8.79 2.52
C ASP A 184 -11.29 -9.38 2.64
N ILE A 185 -10.89 -10.21 1.67
CA ILE A 185 -9.52 -10.75 1.58
C ILE A 185 -8.52 -9.60 1.38
N TRP A 186 -8.78 -8.70 0.44
CA TRP A 186 -7.94 -7.51 0.19
C TRP A 186 -7.75 -6.69 1.46
N SER A 187 -8.84 -6.32 2.13
CA SER A 187 -8.79 -5.47 3.33
C SER A 187 -8.01 -6.14 4.45
N SER A 188 -8.16 -7.46 4.62
CA SER A 188 -7.44 -8.23 5.63
C SER A 188 -5.94 -8.29 5.35
N ILE A 189 -5.55 -8.59 4.10
CA ILE A 189 -4.15 -8.68 3.70
C ILE A 189 -3.48 -7.30 3.78
N LEU A 190 -4.14 -6.25 3.29
CA LEU A 190 -3.61 -4.89 3.31
C LEU A 190 -3.47 -4.38 4.75
N ALA A 191 -4.45 -4.61 5.62
CA ALA A 191 -4.37 -4.21 7.03
C ALA A 191 -3.19 -4.90 7.74
N PHE A 192 -2.99 -6.20 7.51
CA PHE A 192 -1.81 -6.90 8.02
C PHE A 192 -0.52 -6.28 7.48
N ARG A 193 -0.45 -6.00 6.18
CA ARG A 193 0.72 -5.40 5.55
C ARG A 193 1.03 -4.01 6.11
N MET A 194 0.02 -3.18 6.33
CA MET A 194 0.15 -1.87 6.99
C MET A 194 0.66 -2.00 8.42
N ALA A 195 0.19 -2.99 9.18
CA ALA A 195 0.69 -3.24 10.53
C ALA A 195 2.18 -3.63 10.53
N CYS A 196 2.66 -4.35 9.50
CA CYS A 196 4.08 -4.67 9.36
C CYS A 196 4.96 -3.44 9.10
N GLU A 197 4.44 -2.37 8.48
CA GLU A 197 5.24 -1.15 8.19
C GLU A 197 5.86 -0.56 9.45
N GLY A 198 5.10 -0.47 10.55
CA GLY A 198 5.64 0.08 11.81
C GLY A 198 6.80 -0.72 12.40
N VAL A 199 6.90 -2.01 12.08
CA VAL A 199 8.01 -2.87 12.51
C VAL A 199 9.18 -2.78 11.53
N ILE A 200 8.89 -2.75 10.22
CA ILE A 200 9.90 -2.69 9.17
C ILE A 200 10.63 -1.33 9.19
N ASP A 201 9.87 -0.25 9.34
CA ASP A 201 10.36 1.13 9.36
C ASP A 201 10.72 1.63 10.76
N TYR A 202 10.82 0.73 11.75
CA TYR A 202 11.03 1.10 13.16
C TYR A 202 12.22 2.06 13.36
N ASN A 203 13.27 1.90 12.55
CA ASN A 203 14.47 2.73 12.61
C ASN A 203 14.57 3.77 11.47
N GLY A 204 13.58 3.88 10.58
CA GLY A 204 13.69 4.67 9.34
C GLY A 204 13.77 6.18 9.54
N SER A 205 13.40 6.68 10.72
CA SER A 205 13.47 8.11 11.09
C SER A 205 14.69 8.48 11.95
N VAL A 206 15.57 7.51 12.25
CA VAL A 206 16.71 7.75 13.16
C VAL A 206 17.88 8.34 12.38
N LEU A 207 18.07 9.66 12.48
CA LEU A 207 19.20 10.36 11.86
C LEU A 207 20.50 10.25 12.68
N VAL A 208 20.39 10.23 14.00
CA VAL A 208 21.51 10.17 14.95
C VAL A 208 21.17 9.22 16.07
N ALA A 209 22.09 8.32 16.40
CA ALA A 209 21.92 7.29 17.42
C ALA A 209 23.14 7.23 18.35
N SER A 210 22.90 6.94 19.63
CA SER A 210 23.98 6.58 20.55
C SER A 210 24.48 5.16 20.28
N ASP A 211 25.68 4.83 20.75
CA ASP A 211 26.25 3.47 20.60
C ASP A 211 25.32 2.37 21.13
N GLY A 212 24.65 2.62 22.26
CA GLY A 212 23.67 1.69 22.82
C GLY A 212 22.46 1.47 21.91
N TYR A 213 21.99 2.54 21.26
CA TYR A 213 20.90 2.43 20.28
C TYR A 213 21.36 1.70 19.02
N VAL A 214 22.58 1.96 18.52
CA VAL A 214 23.18 1.22 17.40
C VAL A 214 23.27 -0.28 17.70
N CYS A 215 23.66 -0.66 18.92
CA CYS A 215 23.62 -2.06 19.36
C CYS A 215 22.21 -2.66 19.29
N ALA A 216 21.19 -1.93 19.73
CA ALA A 216 19.80 -2.38 19.63
C ALA A 216 19.33 -2.52 18.16
N MET A 217 19.65 -1.55 17.30
CA MET A 217 19.36 -1.60 15.86
C MET A 217 19.97 -2.85 15.22
N ASN A 218 21.25 -3.10 15.49
CA ASN A 218 21.96 -4.28 14.98
C ASN A 218 21.34 -5.59 15.47
N ALA A 219 20.85 -5.63 16.71
CA ALA A 219 20.16 -6.80 17.26
C ALA A 219 18.79 -7.04 16.60
N MET A 220 18.06 -5.97 16.23
CA MET A 220 16.76 -6.05 15.56
C MET A 220 16.87 -6.30 14.06
N GLN A 221 17.98 -5.91 13.43
CA GLN A 221 18.15 -5.96 11.98
C GLN A 221 17.85 -7.32 11.33
N PRO A 222 18.27 -8.48 11.90
CA PRO A 222 17.93 -9.78 11.32
C PRO A 222 16.42 -10.08 11.33
N VAL A 223 15.70 -9.61 12.36
CA VAL A 223 14.24 -9.77 12.47
C VAL A 223 13.54 -8.91 11.43
N ILE A 224 13.95 -7.64 11.27
CA ILE A 224 13.42 -6.73 10.24
C ILE A 224 13.66 -7.32 8.84
N GLN A 225 14.85 -7.84 8.56
CA GLN A 225 15.16 -8.45 7.27
C GLN A 225 14.33 -9.71 7.00
N ALA A 226 14.12 -10.55 8.02
CA ALA A 226 13.27 -11.73 7.89
C ALA A 226 11.81 -11.33 7.59
N LEU A 227 11.30 -10.31 8.30
CA LEU A 227 9.95 -9.78 8.08
C LEU A 227 9.81 -9.17 6.68
N GLN A 228 10.76 -8.34 6.23
CA GLN A 228 10.80 -7.76 4.89
C GLN A 228 10.74 -8.84 3.80
N LYS A 229 11.47 -9.95 3.99
CA LYS A 229 11.42 -11.07 3.06
C LYS A 229 10.02 -11.72 3.03
N SER A 230 9.39 -11.89 4.19
CA SER A 230 8.05 -12.50 4.29
C SER A 230 6.95 -11.61 3.73
N VAL A 231 6.99 -10.29 3.96
CA VAL A 231 5.96 -9.38 3.44
C VAL A 231 6.07 -9.17 1.93
N ARG A 232 7.18 -9.56 1.30
CA ARG A 232 7.33 -9.49 -0.16
C ARG A 232 6.29 -10.37 -0.88
N GLU A 233 6.05 -11.57 -0.39
CA GLU A 233 5.02 -12.46 -0.96
C GLU A 233 3.63 -11.81 -0.85
N ILE A 234 3.40 -11.05 0.22
CA ILE A 234 2.17 -10.28 0.43
C ILE A 234 2.09 -9.11 -0.55
N ASP A 235 3.18 -8.38 -0.77
CA ASP A 235 3.27 -7.29 -1.74
C ASP A 235 2.98 -7.81 -3.16
N ASP A 236 3.50 -8.99 -3.52
CA ASP A 236 3.25 -9.64 -4.82
C ASP A 236 1.76 -10.01 -4.98
N ILE A 237 1.10 -10.47 -3.90
CA ILE A 237 -0.33 -10.76 -3.90
C ILE A 237 -1.14 -9.48 -4.05
N LEU A 238 -0.85 -8.47 -3.23
CA LEU A 238 -1.54 -7.18 -3.26
C LEU A 238 -1.36 -6.49 -4.62
N ALA A 239 -0.17 -6.50 -5.20
CA ALA A 239 0.09 -5.93 -6.52
C ALA A 239 -0.73 -6.63 -7.62
N GLN A 240 -0.87 -7.96 -7.58
CA GLN A 240 -1.72 -8.70 -8.51
C GLN A 240 -3.21 -8.44 -8.29
N ILE A 241 -3.65 -8.21 -7.04
CA ILE A 241 -5.00 -7.76 -6.75
C ILE A 241 -5.21 -6.33 -7.29
N ILE A 242 -4.25 -5.43 -7.13
CA ILE A 242 -4.28 -4.05 -7.67
C ILE A 242 -4.30 -4.04 -9.19
N ASP A 243 -3.56 -4.91 -9.87
CA ASP A 243 -3.58 -4.98 -11.33
C ASP A 243 -3.17 -6.36 -11.88
N PRO A 244 -4.12 -7.28 -12.13
CA PRO A 244 -3.84 -8.63 -12.61
C PRO A 244 -3.29 -8.63 -14.04
N ARG A 245 -3.42 -7.50 -14.75
CA ARG A 245 -2.89 -7.29 -16.11
C ARG A 245 -1.44 -6.81 -16.11
N GLN A 246 -0.85 -6.52 -14.94
CA GLN A 246 0.53 -6.09 -14.77
C GLN A 246 0.93 -4.93 -15.70
N ARG A 247 0.05 -3.93 -15.83
CA ARG A 247 0.30 -2.70 -16.58
C ARG A 247 1.43 -1.92 -15.94
N VAL A 248 2.19 -1.25 -16.79
CA VAL A 248 3.27 -0.35 -16.41
C VAL A 248 3.10 0.95 -17.20
N PHE A 249 3.22 2.08 -16.53
CA PHE A 249 3.09 3.40 -17.12
C PHE A 249 4.43 4.14 -17.00
N SER A 250 4.85 4.85 -18.03
CA SER A 250 5.99 5.75 -17.94
C SER A 250 5.63 7.02 -17.14
N ARG A 251 6.60 7.66 -16.51
CA ARG A 251 6.39 8.94 -15.82
C ARG A 251 5.86 10.00 -16.78
N GLU A 252 6.37 10.06 -18.01
CA GLU A 252 5.92 10.99 -19.05
C GLU A 252 4.44 10.76 -19.41
N GLU A 253 4.03 9.49 -19.53
CA GLU A 253 2.63 9.15 -19.78
C GLU A 253 1.72 9.59 -18.62
N LEU A 254 2.14 9.35 -17.38
CA LEU A 254 1.41 9.74 -16.19
C LEU A 254 1.25 11.26 -16.08
N ILE A 255 2.30 12.03 -16.39
CA ILE A 255 2.25 13.50 -16.43
C ILE A 255 1.27 13.95 -17.53
N ALA A 256 1.45 13.45 -18.75
CA ALA A 256 0.71 13.91 -19.92
C ALA A 256 -0.79 13.54 -19.90
N ARG A 257 -1.15 12.37 -19.37
CA ARG A 257 -2.51 11.81 -19.46
C ARG A 257 -3.26 11.78 -18.14
N HIS A 258 -2.56 11.71 -17.02
CA HIS A 258 -3.18 11.44 -15.72
C HIS A 258 -2.95 12.55 -14.70
N GLY A 259 -2.21 13.61 -15.04
CA GLY A 259 -1.97 14.75 -14.16
C GLY A 259 -1.02 14.43 -13.01
N PHE A 260 -0.10 13.48 -13.22
CA PHE A 260 0.95 13.19 -12.26
C PHE A 260 1.88 14.41 -12.12
N PRO A 261 2.18 14.87 -10.89
CA PRO A 261 2.98 16.06 -10.69
C PRO A 261 4.44 15.82 -11.11
N ASP A 262 4.98 16.76 -11.89
CA ASP A 262 6.39 16.75 -12.27
C ASP A 262 7.23 17.51 -11.23
N VAL A 263 7.47 16.84 -10.11
CA VAL A 263 8.26 17.37 -8.98
C VAL A 263 9.28 16.34 -8.52
N ASP A 264 10.36 16.82 -7.91
CA ASP A 264 11.33 15.99 -7.19
C ASP A 264 10.90 15.90 -5.72
N LEU A 265 10.41 14.73 -5.31
CA LEU A 265 9.96 14.51 -3.93
C LEU A 265 11.13 14.51 -2.94
N LEU A 266 12.34 14.11 -3.35
CA LEU A 266 13.49 14.11 -2.48
C LEU A 266 13.92 15.54 -2.16
N ASP A 267 13.92 16.41 -3.16
CA ASP A 267 14.20 17.84 -2.99
C ASP A 267 13.17 18.49 -2.04
N ILE A 268 11.88 18.24 -2.29
CA ILE A 268 10.79 18.74 -1.43
C ILE A 268 10.92 18.23 0.02
N ASP A 269 11.24 16.95 0.22
CA ASP A 269 11.42 16.38 1.56
C ASP A 269 12.61 17.04 2.28
N ASN A 270 13.72 17.30 1.57
CA ASN A 270 14.91 17.94 2.14
C ASN A 270 14.69 19.40 2.52
N GLU A 271 13.89 20.15 1.75
CA GLU A 271 13.53 21.53 2.06
C GLU A 271 12.63 21.66 3.31
N TRP A 272 11.92 20.58 3.66
CA TRP A 272 10.94 20.55 4.75
C TRP A 272 11.40 19.85 6.03
N ALA A 273 12.55 19.16 5.99
CA ALA A 273 13.15 18.44 7.12
C ALA A 273 13.97 19.36 8.03
#